data_AF-A0A975N6C2-F1
#
_entry.id   AF-A0A975N6C2-F1
#
_cell.length_a   1.000
_cell.length_b   1.000
_cell.length_c   1.000
_cell.angle_alpha   90.00
_cell.angle_beta   90.00
_cell.angle_gamma   90.00
#
_symmetry.space_group_name_H-M   'P 1'
#
loop_
_entity.id
_entity.type
_entity.pdbx_description
1 polymer ?
#
loop_
_entity_poly.entity_id
_entity_poly.type
_entity_poly.pdbx_seq_one_letter_code
_entity_poly.pdbx_strand_id
1 'polypeptide(L)'
;MDGYPHELEYRREHAKGIRELAYVELVDDMGFTMEHRAELRERWAVRYATACAEDFLARQRAKPGRFVVSVYRLRPEEPRHHLITIRLTWPPPKTKKASTSA
;
A
#
# COMPACT_ATOMS: atom_id res chain seq x y z
N MET A 1 3.12 24.04 1.82
CA MET A 1 3.50 22.68 1.40
C MET A 1 2.48 22.33 0.33
N ASP A 2 2.82 22.55 -0.94
CA ASP A 2 1.84 22.59 -2.05
C ASP A 2 1.70 21.21 -2.70
N GLY A 3 1.55 20.20 -1.85
CA GLY A 3 1.45 18.80 -2.23
C GLY A 3 0.15 18.16 -1.75
N TYR A 4 0.00 16.89 -2.08
CA TYR A 4 -1.06 16.00 -1.61
C TYR A 4 -0.42 14.90 -0.77
N PRO A 5 0.06 15.25 0.44
CA PRO A 5 0.79 14.31 1.28
C PRO A 5 -0.16 13.22 1.79
N HIS A 6 0.25 11.99 1.58
CA HIS A 6 -0.38 10.80 2.12
C HIS A 6 0.65 9.97 2.88
N GLU A 7 0.17 9.32 3.92
CA GLU A 7 0.93 8.34 4.68
C GLU A 7 0.32 6.96 4.46
N LEU A 8 1.15 5.98 4.13
CA LEU A 8 0.75 4.59 3.98
C LEU A 8 1.43 3.77 5.07
N GLU A 9 0.62 3.17 5.94
CA GLU A 9 1.09 2.24 6.96
C GLU A 9 0.93 0.80 6.48
N TYR A 10 2.05 0.07 6.40
CA TYR A 10 2.08 -1.32 5.98
C TYR A 10 2.19 -2.22 7.21
N ARG A 11 1.09 -2.89 7.56
CA ARG A 11 1.08 -3.88 8.63
C ARG A 11 1.15 -5.29 8.07
N ARG A 12 2.12 -6.09 8.50
CA ARG A 12 2.23 -7.51 8.12
C ARG A 12 1.37 -8.35 9.05
N GLU A 13 0.51 -9.19 8.47
CA GLU A 13 -0.30 -10.17 9.21
C GLU A 13 0.53 -11.44 9.45
N HIS A 14 0.74 -11.79 10.72
CA HIS A 14 1.44 -13.02 11.12
C HIS A 14 0.46 -14.14 11.46
N ALA A 15 -0.64 -13.79 12.12
CA ALA A 15 -1.76 -14.66 12.45
C ALA A 15 -3.06 -13.86 12.45
N LYS A 16 -4.22 -14.52 12.53
CA LYS A 16 -5.52 -13.84 12.53
C LYS A 16 -5.58 -12.84 13.70
N GLY A 17 -5.70 -11.55 13.37
CA GLY A 17 -5.76 -10.47 14.36
C GLY A 17 -4.40 -9.94 14.84
N ILE A 18 -3.29 -10.63 14.55
CA ILE A 18 -1.94 -10.19 14.93
C ILE A 18 -1.29 -9.49 13.74
N ARG A 19 -1.07 -8.18 13.91
CA ARG A 19 -0.52 -7.28 12.90
C ARG A 19 0.63 -6.50 13.48
N GLU A 20 1.76 -6.52 12.78
CA GLU A 20 2.95 -5.73 13.12
C GLU A 20 3.11 -4.61 12.10
N LEU A 21 3.36 -3.38 12.54
CA LEU A 21 3.73 -2.29 11.64
C LEU A 21 5.13 -2.57 11.09
N ALA A 22 5.20 -2.90 9.80
CA ALA A 22 6.43 -3.25 9.13
C ALA A 22 7.07 -2.04 8.44
N TYR A 23 6.26 -1.18 7.83
CA TYR A 23 6.75 -0.01 7.10
C TYR A 23 5.78 1.17 7.20
N VAL A 24 6.32 2.37 7.03
CA VAL A 24 5.58 3.61 6.81
C VAL A 24 6.18 4.27 5.57
N GLU A 25 5.32 4.70 4.65
CA GLU A 25 5.71 5.43 3.45
C GLU A 25 4.99 6.78 3.45
N LEU A 26 5.75 7.85 3.21
CA LEU A 26 5.21 9.18 2.94
C LEU A 26 5.26 9.40 1.43
N VAL A 27 4.12 9.66 0.82
CA VAL A 27 3.99 9.95 -0.61
C VAL A 27 3.38 11.32 -0.79
N ASP A 28 3.87 12.08 -1.76
CA ASP A 28 3.22 13.29 -2.23
C ASP A 28 2.62 12.99 -3.60
N ASP A 29 1.34 12.65 -3.63
CA ASP A 29 0.70 12.05 -4.80
C ASP A 29 -0.78 12.40 -4.93
N MET A 30 -1.16 12.83 -6.13
CA MET A 30 -2.50 13.17 -6.55
C MET A 30 -3.40 11.98 -6.85
N GLY A 31 -2.87 10.77 -7.00
CA GLY A 31 -3.69 9.64 -7.44
C GLY A 31 -4.84 9.27 -6.51
N PHE A 32 -4.72 9.57 -5.21
CA PHE A 32 -5.82 9.39 -4.25
C PHE A 32 -6.93 10.45 -4.34
N THR A 33 -6.77 11.48 -5.17
CA THR A 33 -7.75 12.57 -5.36
C THR A 33 -8.33 12.62 -6.78
N MET A 34 -7.82 11.82 -7.72
CA MET A 34 -8.20 11.89 -9.15
C MET A 34 -9.64 11.44 -9.48
N GLU A 35 -10.27 10.57 -8.68
CA GLU A 35 -11.65 10.13 -8.92
C GLU A 35 -12.65 10.92 -8.06
N HIS A 36 -13.51 11.68 -8.74
CA HIS A 36 -14.47 12.60 -8.13
C HIS A 36 -15.89 12.02 -8.07
N ARG A 37 -16.19 10.97 -8.86
CA ARG A 37 -17.47 10.27 -8.82
C ARG A 37 -17.53 9.39 -7.58
N ALA A 38 -18.46 9.70 -6.68
CA ALA A 38 -18.57 9.05 -5.38
C ALA A 38 -18.72 7.52 -5.51
N GLU A 39 -19.48 7.06 -6.51
CA GLU A 39 -19.74 5.65 -6.79
C GLU A 39 -18.53 4.87 -7.31
N LEU A 40 -17.52 5.55 -7.89
CA LEU A 40 -16.30 4.92 -8.39
C LEU A 40 -15.11 5.10 -7.43
N ARG A 41 -15.21 6.04 -6.50
CA ARG A 41 -14.11 6.46 -5.63
C ARG A 41 -13.52 5.33 -4.81
N GLU A 42 -14.35 4.47 -4.21
CA GLU A 42 -13.86 3.33 -3.43
C GLU A 42 -13.07 2.36 -4.30
N ARG A 43 -13.64 1.95 -5.44
CA ARG A 43 -12.98 1.03 -6.39
C ARG A 43 -11.68 1.61 -6.93
N TRP A 44 -11.66 2.91 -7.23
CA TRP A 44 -10.45 3.62 -7.64
C TRP A 44 -9.40 3.60 -6.53
N ALA A 45 -9.77 3.97 -5.31
CA ALA A 45 -8.87 4.00 -4.16
C ALA A 45 -8.28 2.62 -3.86
N VAL A 46 -9.06 1.54 -3.96
CA VAL A 46 -8.56 0.16 -3.83
C VAL A 46 -7.50 -0.12 -4.89
N ARG A 47 -7.83 0.10 -6.17
CA ARG A 47 -6.91 -0.18 -7.29
C ARG A 47 -5.62 0.63 -7.16
N TYR A 48 -5.73 1.92 -6.85
CA TYR A 48 -4.59 2.81 -6.74
C TYR A 48 -3.69 2.44 -5.55
N ALA A 49 -4.29 2.23 -4.37
CA ALA A 49 -3.57 1.78 -3.18
C ALA A 49 -2.85 0.44 -3.41
N THR A 50 -3.47 -0.51 -4.13
CA THR A 50 -2.82 -1.77 -4.47
C THR A 50 -1.59 -1.56 -5.33
N ALA A 51 -1.68 -0.72 -6.37
CA ALA A 51 -0.54 -0.43 -7.24
C ALA A 51 0.62 0.25 -6.49
N CYS A 52 0.32 1.26 -5.64
CA CYS A 52 1.33 1.91 -4.80
C CYS A 52 1.99 0.90 -3.85
N ALA A 53 1.19 0.04 -3.21
CA ALA A 53 1.71 -0.92 -2.26
C ALA A 53 2.59 -1.99 -2.91
N GLU A 54 2.23 -2.49 -4.09
CA GLU A 54 3.04 -3.45 -4.84
C GLU A 54 4.39 -2.87 -5.25
N ASP A 55 4.41 -1.63 -5.75
CA ASP A 55 5.64 -0.94 -6.12
C ASP A 55 6.54 -0.71 -4.88
N PHE A 56 5.98 -0.19 -3.79
CA PHE A 56 6.74 0.05 -2.57
C PHE A 56 7.32 -1.24 -1.97
N LEU A 57 6.52 -2.31 -1.85
CA LEU A 57 6.98 -3.59 -1.32
C LEU A 57 8.08 -4.21 -2.20
N ALA A 58 8.01 -4.02 -3.52
CA ALA A 58 9.07 -4.40 -4.45
C ALA A 58 10.36 -3.63 -4.17
N ARG A 59 10.30 -2.30 -4.06
CA ARG A 59 11.45 -1.43 -3.75
C ARG A 59 12.11 -1.80 -2.42
N GLN A 60 11.31 -2.10 -1.40
CA GLN A 60 11.79 -2.51 -0.08
C GLN A 60 12.29 -3.95 0.00
N ARG A 61 12.13 -4.74 -1.08
CA ARG A 61 12.38 -6.19 -1.09
C ARG A 61 11.69 -6.88 0.09
N ALA A 62 10.43 -6.49 0.34
CA ALA A 62 9.70 -6.91 1.52
C ALA A 62 9.55 -8.43 1.59
N LYS A 63 9.56 -8.97 2.82
CA LYS A 63 9.34 -10.40 3.04
C LYS A 63 7.94 -10.80 2.54
N PRO A 64 7.79 -11.95 1.86
CA PRO A 64 6.49 -12.46 1.42
C PRO A 64 5.51 -12.60 2.59
N GLY A 65 4.22 -12.39 2.31
CA GLY A 65 3.18 -12.50 3.34
C GLY A 65 1.96 -11.65 3.05
N ARG A 66 1.03 -11.61 4.00
CA ARG A 66 -0.17 -10.77 3.92
C ARG A 66 0.13 -9.41 4.52
N PHE A 67 -0.26 -8.36 3.81
CA PHE A 67 -0.15 -6.98 4.25
C PHE A 67 -1.54 -6.35 4.32
N VAL A 68 -1.75 -5.58 5.38
CA VAL A 68 -2.86 -4.65 5.53
C VAL A 68 -2.28 -3.26 5.43
N VAL A 69 -2.70 -2.53 4.41
CA VAL A 69 -2.19 -1.20 4.09
C VAL A 69 -3.27 -0.18 4.41
N SER A 70 -3.01 0.71 5.35
CA SER A 70 -3.88 1.83 5.69
C SER A 70 -3.34 3.10 5.06
N VAL A 71 -4.18 3.82 4.31
CA VAL A 71 -3.82 5.08 3.66
C VAL A 71 -4.44 6.24 4.44
N TYR A 72 -3.65 7.24 4.75
CA TYR A 72 -4.05 8.46 5.41
C TYR A 72 -3.71 9.67 4.56
N ARG A 73 -4.60 10.66 4.52
CA ARG A 73 -4.29 11.99 4.03
C ARG A 73 -3.74 12.83 5.16
N LEU A 74 -2.64 13.53 4.89
CA LEU A 74 -2.06 14.50 5.81
C LEU A 74 -2.53 15.91 5.42
N ARG A 75 -2.82 16.73 6.42
CA ARG A 75 -3.01 18.17 6.26
C ARG A 75 -2.23 18.88 7.36
N PRO A 76 -1.66 20.07 7.10
CA PRO A 76 -1.07 20.88 8.16
C PRO A 76 -2.08 21.10 9.28
N GLU A 77 -1.65 20.91 10.53
CA GLU A 77 -2.43 21.23 11.75
C GLU A 77 -3.70 20.40 12.00
N GLU A 78 -4.05 19.46 11.11
CA GLU A 78 -5.15 18.51 11.31
C GLU A 78 -4.64 17.10 11.64
N PRO A 79 -5.40 16.30 12.42
CA PRO A 79 -5.15 14.87 12.52
C PRO A 79 -5.18 14.21 11.14
N ARG A 80 -4.33 13.20 10.94
CA ARG A 80 -4.33 12.39 9.71
C ARG A 80 -5.73 11.81 9.45
N HIS A 81 -6.21 11.96 8.22
CA HIS A 81 -7.55 11.50 7.83
C HIS A 81 -7.45 10.15 7.11
N HIS A 82 -8.05 9.11 7.68
CA HIS A 82 -8.08 7.78 7.06
C HIS A 82 -8.88 7.80 5.76
N LEU A 83 -8.30 7.25 4.68
CA LEU A 83 -8.95 7.18 3.38
C LEU A 83 -9.47 5.79 3.07
N ILE A 84 -8.60 4.77 3.20
CA ILE A 84 -8.93 3.39 2.88
C ILE A 84 -7.97 2.44 3.58
N THR A 85 -8.44 1.21 3.82
CA THR A 85 -7.59 0.09 4.20
C THR A 85 -7.78 -1.03 3.19
N ILE A 86 -6.68 -1.50 2.59
CA ILE A 86 -6.68 -2.67 1.71
C ILE A 86 -5.94 -3.82 2.35
N ARG A 87 -6.27 -5.04 1.92
CA ARG A 87 -5.50 -6.24 2.25
C ARG A 87 -4.95 -6.84 0.94
N LEU A 88 -3.66 -7.11 0.90
CA LEU A 88 -3.01 -7.75 -0.24
C LEU A 88 -2.08 -8.88 0.19
N THR A 89 -1.81 -9.81 -0.72
CA THR A 89 -0.86 -10.91 -0.51
C THR A 89 0.39 -10.62 -1.35
N TRP A 90 1.51 -10.37 -0.67
CA TRP A 90 2.81 -10.17 -1.31
C TRP A 90 3.47 -11.54 -1.58
N PRO A 91 3.67 -11.92 -2.85
CA PRO A 91 4.12 -13.27 -3.20
C PRO A 91 5.61 -13.48 -2.91
N PRO A 92 6.05 -14.74 -2.79
CA PRO A 92 7.47 -15.06 -2.80
C PRO A 92 8.13 -14.61 -4.11
N PRO A 93 9.42 -14.22 -4.08
CA PRO A 93 10.18 -13.96 -5.29
C PRO A 93 10.10 -15.20 -6.20
N LYS A 94 9.84 -15.01 -7.50
CA LYS A 94 9.86 -16.11 -8.45
C LYS A 94 11.29 -16.67 -8.49
N THR A 95 11.48 -17.88 -7.97
CA THR A 95 12.71 -18.63 -8.19
C THR A 95 12.81 -18.90 -9.69
N LYS A 96 13.78 -18.29 -10.38
CA LYS A 96 14.12 -18.73 -11.73
C LYS A 96 14.58 -20.18 -11.60
N LYS A 97 13.78 -21.13 -12.10
CA LYS A 97 14.26 -22.51 -12.28
C LYS A 97 15.50 -22.41 -13.14
N ALA A 98 16.64 -22.86 -12.60
CA ALA A 98 17.81 -23.12 -13.42
C ALA A 98 17.40 -24.16 -14.45
N SER A 99 17.22 -23.72 -15.69
CA SER A 99 17.13 -24.60 -16.84
C SER A 99 18.51 -25.23 -17.04
N THR A 100 18.76 -26.31 -16.30
CA THR A 100 19.81 -27.28 -16.65
C THR A 100 19.37 -27.93 -17.95
N SER A 101 19.93 -27.47 -19.07
CA SER A 101 19.96 -28.28 -20.29
C SER A 101 21.18 -29.18 -20.20
N ALA A 102 20.91 -30.48 -20.25
CA ALA A 102 21.89 -31.55 -20.39
C ALA A 102 22.52 -31.54 -21.78
#